data_AF-A0A5D2PGZ7-F1
#
_entry.id   AF-A0A5D2PGZ7-F1
#
_cell.length_a   1.000
_cell.length_b   1.000
_cell.length_c   1.000
_cell.angle_alpha   90.00
_cell.angle_beta   90.00
_cell.angle_gamma   90.00
#
_symmetry.space_group_name_H-M   'P 1'
#
loop_
_entity.id
_entity.type
_entity.pdbx_description
1 polymer ?
#
loop_
_entity_poly.entity_id
_entity_poly.type
_entity_poly.pdbx_seq_one_letter_code
_entity_poly.pdbx_strand_id
1 'polypeptide(L)' 'MLSLQVNKPLVIFIDEIDALATRRQGIFKETTDHLYNAATQERETTLNQLLIELDGFDTDKGIIFSAATNRRDLLDPSF' A
#
# COMPACT_ATOMS: atom_id res chain seq x y z
N MET A 1 0.30 12.24 -6.93
CA MET A 1 -0.93 13.04 -6.86
C MET A 1 -1.94 12.52 -7.86
N LEU A 2 -2.72 11.52 -7.42
CA LEU A 2 -3.82 10.92 -8.16
C LEU A 2 -5.03 11.87 -8.04
N SER A 3 -5.14 12.85 -8.93
CA SER A 3 -6.29 13.75 -8.93
C SER A 3 -7.52 13.06 -9.56
N LEU A 4 -8.17 12.20 -8.80
CA LEU A 4 -9.47 11.62 -9.16
C LEU A 4 -10.58 12.63 -8.81
N GLN A 5 -10.84 13.58 -9.72
CA GLN A 5 -12.06 14.39 -9.65
C GLN A 5 -13.23 13.58 -10.21
N VAL A 6 -13.98 12.91 -9.34
CA VAL A 6 -15.16 12.12 -9.76
C VAL A 6 -16.39 12.61 -9.01
N ASN A 7 -17.29 13.30 -9.74
CA ASN A 7 -18.64 13.68 -9.28
C ASN A 7 -19.61 12.47 -9.23
N LYS A 8 -19.10 11.26 -9.12
CA LYS A 8 -19.85 9.99 -9.15
C LYS A 8 -19.18 8.97 -8.23
N PRO A 9 -19.94 8.01 -7.67
CA PRO A 9 -19.38 6.95 -6.84
C PRO A 9 -18.29 6.18 -7.60
N LEU A 10 -17.17 5.89 -6.94
CA LEU A 10 -15.99 5.25 -7.52
C LEU A 10 -15.55 4.09 -6.63
N VAL A 11 -15.16 2.98 -7.24
CA VAL A 11 -14.53 1.86 -6.52
C VAL A 11 -13.08 1.73 -6.98
N ILE A 12 -12.15 1.78 -6.03
CA ILE A 12 -10.74 1.51 -6.25
C ILE A 12 -10.46 0.10 -5.73
N PHE A 13 -10.10 -0.82 -6.64
CA PHE A 13 -9.76 -2.19 -6.32
C PHE A 13 -8.27 -2.47 -6.57
N ILE A 14 -7.57 -3.00 -5.57
CA ILE A 14 -6.17 -3.43 -5.69
C ILE A 14 -6.07 -4.91 -5.36
N ASP A 15 -5.66 -5.71 -6.33
CA ASP A 15 -5.30 -7.11 -6.10
C ASP A 15 -3.84 -7.24 -5.68
N GLU A 16 -3.50 -8.31 -4.97
CA GLU A 16 -2.16 -8.60 -4.47
C GLU A 16 -1.52 -7.42 -3.72
N ILE A 17 -2.26 -6.79 -2.81
CA ILE A 17 -1.76 -5.62 -2.06
C ILE A 17 -0.51 -5.93 -1.23
N ASP A 18 -0.25 -7.20 -0.93
CA ASP A 18 1.00 -7.66 -0.32
C ASP A 18 2.24 -7.34 -1.17
N ALA A 19 2.12 -7.25 -2.50
CA ALA A 19 3.19 -6.77 -3.38
C ALA A 19 3.62 -5.33 -3.04
N LEU A 20 2.74 -4.51 -2.43
CA LEU A 20 3.06 -3.16 -1.94
C LEU A 20 3.20 -3.08 -0.41
N ALA A 21 2.49 -3.94 0.35
CA ALA A 21 2.33 -3.84 1.81
C ALA A 21 3.07 -4.92 2.64
N THR A 22 3.83 -5.83 2.00
CA THR A 22 4.67 -6.85 2.68
C THR A 22 5.52 -6.24 3.83
N ARG A 23 5.35 -6.74 5.05
CA ARG A 23 6.17 -6.37 6.21
C ARG A 23 7.62 -6.76 6.00
N ARG A 24 8.51 -5.88 6.49
CA ARG A 24 9.96 -6.12 6.64
C ARG A 24 10.31 -7.39 7.45
N GLN A 25 9.38 -7.90 8.27
CA GLN A 25 9.67 -8.84 9.36
C GLN A 25 9.88 -10.33 8.97
N GLY A 26 9.90 -10.70 7.69
CA GLY A 26 9.98 -12.11 7.28
C GLY A 26 11.10 -12.49 6.32
N ILE A 27 11.68 -11.56 5.57
CA ILE A 27 12.67 -11.87 4.51
C ILE A 27 14.12 -11.63 4.98
N PHE A 28 14.32 -10.92 6.10
CA PHE A 28 15.63 -10.52 6.62
C PHE A 28 15.95 -11.12 7.99
N LYS A 29 15.59 -12.38 8.22
CA LYS A 29 16.19 -13.17 9.30
C LYS A 29 17.36 -13.92 8.67
N GLU A 30 18.58 -13.50 8.99
CA GLU A 30 19.86 -14.05 8.52
C GLU A 30 20.31 -13.60 7.12
N THR A 31 20.85 -12.38 7.01
CA THR A 31 22.20 -12.13 6.47
C THR A 31 22.48 -10.64 6.50
N THR A 32 23.42 -10.25 7.38
CA THR A 32 24.42 -9.19 7.24
C THR A 32 23.99 -7.83 6.65
N ASP A 33 24.19 -6.82 7.50
CA ASP A 33 24.21 -5.38 7.23
C ASP A 33 24.67 -4.93 5.82
N HIS A 34 24.11 -3.79 5.39
CA HIS A 34 24.53 -2.86 4.33
C HIS A 34 23.79 -2.89 2.98
N LEU A 35 22.99 -3.91 2.68
CA LEU A 35 22.05 -3.87 1.54
C LEU A 35 20.66 -3.42 2.01
N TYR A 36 20.57 -2.24 2.60
CA TYR A 36 19.29 -1.54 2.78
C TYR A 36 18.81 -1.15 1.38
N ASN A 37 18.26 -2.15 0.69
CA ASN A 37 18.01 -2.21 -0.75
C ASN A 37 17.14 -1.02 -1.19
N ALA A 38 17.62 -0.24 -2.16
CA ALA A 38 16.88 0.86 -2.78
C ALA A 38 15.47 0.45 -3.23
N ALA A 39 15.31 -0.78 -3.72
CA ALA A 39 14.01 -1.35 -4.10
C ALA A 39 13.00 -1.44 -2.94
N THR A 40 13.47 -1.69 -1.71
CA THR A 40 12.60 -1.69 -0.53
C THR A 40 12.15 -0.27 -0.18
N GLN A 41 13.06 0.71 -0.28
CA GLN A 41 12.75 2.12 -0.03
C GLN A 41 11.76 2.69 -1.06
N GLU A 42 11.91 2.36 -2.35
CA GLU A 42 10.98 2.78 -3.40
C GLU A 42 9.57 2.22 -3.17
N ARG A 43 9.49 0.96 -2.76
CA ARG A 43 8.21 0.30 -2.45
C ARG A 43 7.55 0.91 -1.23
N GLU A 44 8.30 1.15 -0.15
CA GLU A 44 7.80 1.85 1.05
C GLU A 44 7.34 3.28 0.71
N THR A 45 8.09 4.01 -0.12
CA THR A 45 7.72 5.36 -0.58
C THR A 45 6.42 5.33 -1.38
N THR A 46 6.27 4.34 -2.27
CA THR A 46 5.05 4.16 -3.08
C THR A 46 3.84 3.80 -2.21
N LEU A 47 4.02 2.90 -1.23
CA LEU A 47 2.97 2.53 -0.27
C LEU A 47 2.52 3.75 0.56
N ASN A 48 3.47 4.52 1.09
CA ASN A 48 3.16 5.70 1.88
C ASN A 48 2.44 6.76 1.04
N GLN A 49 2.86 6.96 -0.21
CA GLN A 49 2.16 7.88 -1.10
C GLN A 49 0.73 7.41 -1.37
N LEU A 50 0.52 6.11 -1.60
CA LEU A 50 -0.82 5.55 -1.76
C LEU A 50 -1.69 5.82 -0.53
N LEU A 51 -1.16 5.59 0.68
CA LEU A 51 -1.89 5.83 1.93
C LEU A 51 -2.24 7.31 2.13
N ILE A 52 -1.32 8.23 1.82
CA ILE A 52 -1.57 9.68 1.90
C ILE A 52 -2.66 10.11 0.91
N GLU A 53 -2.64 9.58 -0.31
CA GLU A 53 -3.67 9.90 -1.30
C GLU A 53 -5.03 9.29 -0.90
N LEU A 54 -5.01 8.09 -0.29
CA LEU A 54 -6.21 7.45 0.24
C LEU A 54 -6.84 8.24 1.40
N ASP A 55 -6.03 8.77 2.31
CA ASP A 55 -6.46 9.65 3.41
C ASP A 55 -6.99 11.01 2.90
N GLY A 56 -6.50 11.46 1.75
CA GLY A 56 -6.95 12.68 1.08
C GLY A 56 -8.29 12.56 0.35
N PHE A 57 -8.89 11.35 0.25
CA PHE A 57 -10.19 11.18 -0.38
C PHE A 57 -11.33 11.58 0.55
N ASP A 58 -12.23 12.38 0.02
CA ASP A 58 -13.46 12.79 0.68
C ASP A 58 -14.45 11.61 0.72
N THR A 59 -14.69 11.07 1.91
CA THR A 59 -15.57 9.92 2.14
C THR A 59 -17.01 10.18 1.69
N ASP A 60 -17.42 11.45 1.61
CA ASP A 60 -18.78 11.85 1.25
C ASP A 60 -19.04 11.74 -0.27
N LYS A 61 -18.00 11.51 -1.08
CA LYS A 61 -18.12 11.38 -2.55
C LYS A 61 -18.42 9.94 -3.03
N GLY A 62 -18.66 9.01 -2.11
CA GLY A 62 -18.98 7.62 -2.44
C GLY A 62 -17.80 6.86 -3.03
N ILE A 63 -16.59 7.12 -2.53
CA ILE A 63 -15.39 6.38 -2.91
C ILE A 63 -15.25 5.16 -1.99
N ILE A 64 -15.20 3.97 -2.59
CA ILE A 64 -15.02 2.70 -1.89
C ILE A 64 -13.64 2.15 -2.24
N PHE A 65 -12.80 1.91 -1.23
CA PHE A 65 -11.52 1.23 -1.40
C PHE A 65 -11.65 -0.25 -1.00
N SER A 66 -11.18 -1.16 -1.86
CA SER A 66 -11.15 -2.59 -1.60
C SER A 66 -9.82 -3.18 -2.05
N ALA A 67 -9.21 -4.03 -1.23
CA ALA A 67 -7.96 -4.69 -1.56
C ALA A 67 -8.02 -6.19 -1.27
N ALA A 68 -7.33 -6.98 -2.09
CA ALA A 68 -7.19 -8.42 -1.93
C ALA A 68 -5.72 -8.80 -1.72
N THR A 69 -5.48 -9.86 -0.94
CA THR A 69 -4.14 -10.43 -0.73
C THR A 69 -4.22 -11.94 -0.63
N ASN A 70 -3.16 -12.60 -1.10
CA ASN A 70 -2.94 -14.03 -0.87
C ASN A 70 -2.10 -14.31 0.38
N ARG A 71 -1.54 -13.26 1.00
CA ARG A 71 -0.57 -13.35 2.10
C ARG A 71 -0.91 -12.40 3.25
N ARG A 72 -2.03 -12.67 3.92
CA ARG A 72 -2.46 -11.89 5.10
C ARG A 72 -1.41 -11.88 6.22
N ASP A 73 -0.58 -12.92 6.32
CA ASP A 73 0.55 -13.02 7.25
C ASP A 73 1.60 -11.92 7.05
N LEU A 74 1.71 -11.38 5.83
CA LEU A 74 2.69 -10.37 5.47
C LEU A 74 2.16 -8.94 5.48
N LEU A 75 0.86 -8.69 5.67
CA LEU A 75 0.35 -7.31 5.64
C LEU A 75 0.72 -6.54 6.90
N ASP A 76 1.26 -5.32 6.74
CA ASP A 76 1.46 -4.35 7.83
C ASP A 76 0.15 -4.14 8.61
N PRO A 77 0.14 -4.16 9.97
CA PRO A 77 -1.12 -4.06 10.69
C PRO A 77 -1.68 -2.63 10.70
N SER A 78 -0.91 -1.66 10.19
CA SER A 78 -1.33 -0.27 10.01
C SER A 78 -2.03 -0.05 8.67
N PHE A 79 -2.16 -1.10 7.85
CA PHE A 79 -2.91 -1.13 6.59
C PHE A 79 -4.36 -1.55 6.80
#